data_AF-E4Y136-F1
#
_entry.id   AF-E4Y136-F1
#
_cell.length_a   1.000
_cell.length_b   1.000
_cell.length_c   1.000
_cell.angle_alpha   90.00
_cell.angle_beta   90.00
_cell.angle_gamma   90.00
#
_symmetry.space_group_name_H-M   'P 1'
#
loop_
_entity.id
_entity.type
_entity.pdbx_description
1 polymer ?
#
loop_
_entity_poly.entity_id
_entity_poly.type
_entity_poly.pdbx_seq_one_letter_code
_entity_poly.pdbx_strand_id
1 'polypeptide(L)'
;MKLAGLVAAVSASPAQWITQNWWNEAVEVYNFASANPESFAAAVNSVGDAAYEPLFAFCGGVDGVVDSSELTTCAAQIAGFVEMSDASQNYLYNFGAKYWNILDWDQSGSLDFAEFKMGIGAFAATNARVVIDAYDANADGILSGSEVTAWKNQVLSTGSKWGWSVSDSQWGALQAAYANAQLDGDVNTCSMAEIARFELYAANVFLH
;
A
#
# COMPACT_ATOMS: atom_id res chain seq x y z
N MET A 1 1.95 -6.07 1.37
CA MET A 1 2.67 -5.03 0.61
C MET A 1 4.09 -4.81 1.16
N LYS A 2 5.14 -5.27 0.45
CA LYS A 2 6.52 -4.71 0.59
C LYS A 2 6.60 -3.23 0.21
N LEU A 3 5.50 -2.66 -0.28
CA LEU A 3 5.35 -1.22 -0.48
C LEU A 3 5.21 -0.44 0.83
N ALA A 4 4.68 -1.07 1.89
CA ALA A 4 4.86 -0.54 3.25
C ALA A 4 6.36 -0.54 3.65
N GLY A 5 7.16 -1.46 3.11
CA GLY A 5 8.61 -1.48 3.22
C GLY A 5 9.33 -0.46 2.31
N LEU A 6 8.68 -0.03 1.21
CA LEU A 6 9.16 1.11 0.42
C LEU A 6 9.05 2.39 1.21
N VAL A 7 7.91 2.60 1.89
CA VAL A 7 7.70 3.67 2.88
C VAL A 7 8.73 3.60 4.02
N ALA A 8 9.04 2.39 4.51
CA ALA A 8 10.05 2.20 5.55
C ALA A 8 11.50 2.45 5.10
N ALA A 9 11.76 2.57 3.79
CA ALA A 9 13.09 2.80 3.24
C ALA A 9 13.28 4.24 2.71
N VAL A 10 12.23 5.08 2.74
CA VAL A 10 12.20 6.42 2.12
C VAL A 10 13.10 7.45 2.82
N SER A 11 13.34 7.30 4.12
CA SER A 11 14.15 8.28 4.86
C SER A 11 15.53 7.72 5.16
N ALA A 12 16.57 8.53 4.97
CA ALA A 12 17.87 8.33 5.58
C ALA A 12 17.85 8.52 7.12
N SER A 13 16.71 8.28 7.79
CA SER A 13 16.44 8.62 9.19
C SER A 13 15.63 7.51 9.93
N PRO A 14 15.62 7.49 11.27
CA PRO A 14 15.28 6.31 12.08
C PRO A 14 13.84 5.84 11.89
N ALA A 15 13.57 4.55 12.16
CA ALA A 15 12.24 3.93 12.19
C ALA A 15 11.14 4.78 12.87
N GLN A 16 11.51 5.65 13.80
CA GLN A 16 10.64 6.59 14.49
C GLN A 16 9.96 7.64 13.58
N TRP A 17 10.64 8.19 12.56
CA TRP A 17 10.02 9.17 11.63
C TRP A 17 8.92 8.49 10.80
N ILE A 18 9.22 7.30 10.28
CA ILE A 18 8.28 6.49 9.50
C ILE A 18 7.06 6.13 10.35
N THR A 19 7.27 5.66 11.58
CA THR A 19 6.16 5.31 12.49
C THR A 19 5.28 6.53 12.82
N GLN A 20 5.88 7.70 13.07
CA GLN A 20 5.10 8.91 13.39
C GLN A 20 4.33 9.44 12.18
N ASN A 21 5.01 9.58 11.03
CA ASN A 21 4.38 10.14 9.83
C ASN A 21 3.33 9.19 9.26
N TRP A 22 3.59 7.88 9.26
CA TRP A 22 2.60 6.91 8.79
C TRP A 22 1.31 6.95 9.62
N TRP A 23 1.38 7.06 10.95
CA TRP A 23 0.16 7.15 11.77
C TRP A 23 -0.67 8.38 11.42
N ASN A 24 0.01 9.53 11.26
CA ASN A 24 -0.65 10.79 10.95
C ASN A 24 -1.33 10.72 9.58
N GLU A 25 -0.62 10.22 8.57
CA GLU A 25 -1.20 10.04 7.23
C GLU A 25 -2.35 9.03 7.23
N ALA A 26 -2.24 7.96 8.03
CA ALA A 26 -3.32 7.00 8.16
C ALA A 26 -4.58 7.64 8.76
N VAL A 27 -4.43 8.43 9.83
CA VAL A 27 -5.55 9.16 10.42
C VAL A 27 -6.21 10.08 9.40
N GLU A 28 -5.43 10.81 8.59
CA GLU A 28 -5.95 11.68 7.53
C GLU A 28 -6.74 10.89 6.47
N VAL A 29 -6.22 9.75 6.00
CA VAL A 29 -6.92 8.89 5.03
C VAL A 29 -8.22 8.36 5.59
N TYR A 30 -8.21 7.83 6.81
CA TYR A 30 -9.40 7.22 7.42
C TYR A 30 -10.45 8.28 7.78
N ASN A 31 -10.03 9.47 8.21
CA ASN A 31 -10.94 10.62 8.38
C ASN A 31 -11.56 11.03 7.04
N PHE A 32 -10.76 11.10 5.97
CA PHE A 32 -11.27 11.41 4.64
C PHE A 32 -12.27 10.36 4.15
N ALA A 33 -11.94 9.07 4.29
CA ALA A 33 -12.79 7.95 3.88
C ALA A 33 -14.12 7.96 4.66
N SER A 34 -14.08 8.24 5.96
CA SER A 34 -15.27 8.36 6.80
C SER A 34 -16.13 9.57 6.42
N ALA A 35 -15.52 10.71 6.11
CA ALA A 35 -16.23 11.93 5.73
C ALA A 35 -16.72 11.92 4.27
N ASN A 36 -16.09 11.15 3.38
CA ASN A 36 -16.35 11.14 1.93
C ASN A 36 -16.48 9.69 1.40
N PRO A 37 -17.40 8.87 1.93
CA PRO A 37 -17.44 7.43 1.64
C PRO A 37 -17.67 7.12 0.16
N GLU A 38 -18.52 7.89 -0.53
CA GLU A 38 -18.80 7.68 -1.97
C GLU A 38 -17.58 7.99 -2.84
N SER A 39 -16.90 9.12 -2.58
CA SER A 39 -15.71 9.51 -3.35
C SER A 39 -14.54 8.56 -3.08
N PHE A 40 -14.36 8.15 -1.83
CA PHE A 40 -13.34 7.18 -1.47
C PHE A 40 -13.61 5.82 -2.12
N ALA A 41 -14.84 5.30 -2.01
CA ALA A 41 -15.22 4.05 -2.66
C ALA A 41 -15.08 4.12 -4.18
N ALA A 42 -15.44 5.24 -4.81
CA ALA A 42 -15.24 5.44 -6.25
C ALA A 42 -13.76 5.36 -6.64
N ALA A 43 -12.87 5.99 -5.87
CA ALA A 43 -11.43 5.93 -6.11
C ALA A 43 -10.90 4.49 -5.96
N VAL A 44 -11.25 3.79 -4.87
CA VAL A 44 -10.84 2.40 -4.64
C VAL A 44 -11.36 1.46 -5.74
N ASN A 45 -12.62 1.64 -6.14
CA ASN A 45 -13.25 0.82 -7.18
C ASN A 45 -12.69 1.10 -8.58
N SER A 46 -12.21 2.32 -8.86
CA SER A 46 -11.63 2.68 -10.16
C SER A 46 -10.37 1.87 -10.52
N VAL A 47 -9.71 1.28 -9.52
CA VAL A 47 -8.51 0.44 -9.72
C VAL A 47 -8.87 -0.92 -10.36
N GLY A 48 -10.10 -1.39 -10.15
CA GLY A 48 -10.61 -2.67 -10.63
C GLY A 48 -10.29 -3.86 -9.71
N ASP A 49 -11.18 -4.86 -9.71
CA ASP A 49 -11.13 -6.00 -8.77
C ASP A 49 -9.88 -6.86 -8.92
N ALA A 50 -9.37 -7.01 -10.15
CA ALA A 50 -8.16 -7.76 -10.45
C ALA A 50 -6.90 -7.24 -9.72
N ALA A 51 -6.92 -6.01 -9.21
CA ALA A 51 -5.85 -5.47 -8.39
C ALA A 51 -5.86 -6.04 -6.95
N TYR A 52 -7.01 -6.45 -6.44
CA TYR A 52 -7.23 -6.86 -5.06
C TYR A 52 -7.45 -8.37 -4.90
N GLU A 53 -8.08 -9.02 -5.89
CA GLU A 53 -8.42 -10.45 -5.85
C GLU A 53 -7.24 -11.36 -5.47
N PRO A 54 -6.01 -11.20 -6.02
CA PRO A 54 -4.89 -12.07 -5.65
C PRO A 54 -4.53 -11.96 -4.17
N LEU A 55 -4.56 -10.73 -3.62
CA LEU A 55 -4.26 -10.51 -2.21
C LEU A 55 -5.38 -11.01 -1.31
N PHE A 56 -6.65 -10.85 -1.72
CA PHE A 56 -7.80 -11.37 -0.99
C PHE A 56 -7.73 -12.90 -0.87
N ALA A 57 -7.49 -13.59 -1.99
CA ALA A 57 -7.32 -15.03 -2.01
C ALA A 57 -6.09 -15.50 -1.21
N PHE A 58 -4.96 -14.78 -1.33
CA PHE A 58 -3.76 -15.06 -0.55
C PHE A 58 -4.01 -14.91 0.96
N CYS A 59 -4.85 -13.96 1.36
CA CYS A 59 -5.23 -13.75 2.75
C CYS A 59 -6.36 -14.68 3.25
N GLY A 60 -6.80 -15.70 2.51
CA GLY A 60 -7.81 -16.67 2.96
C GLY A 60 -9.20 -16.50 2.34
N GLY A 61 -9.42 -15.44 1.56
CA GLY A 61 -10.73 -15.06 1.00
C GLY A 61 -11.37 -15.99 -0.04
N VAL A 62 -10.89 -17.23 -0.16
CA VAL A 62 -11.41 -18.22 -1.12
C VAL A 62 -12.83 -18.67 -0.80
N ASP A 63 -13.27 -18.52 0.45
CA ASP A 63 -14.64 -18.80 0.90
C ASP A 63 -15.55 -17.56 0.85
N GLY A 64 -15.01 -16.43 0.39
CA GLY A 64 -15.73 -15.17 0.21
C GLY A 64 -15.51 -14.14 1.32
N VAL A 65 -14.78 -14.47 2.39
CA VAL A 65 -14.49 -13.55 3.50
C VAL A 65 -13.06 -13.72 4.01
N VAL A 66 -12.51 -12.70 4.67
CA VAL A 66 -11.23 -12.79 5.38
C VAL A 66 -11.46 -12.45 6.84
N ASP A 67 -11.26 -13.42 7.74
CA ASP A 67 -11.38 -13.16 9.17
C ASP A 67 -10.13 -12.49 9.77
N SER A 68 -10.24 -12.03 11.02
CA SER A 68 -9.13 -11.33 11.69
C SER A 68 -7.86 -12.18 11.88
N SER A 69 -7.99 -13.49 12.07
CA SER A 69 -6.88 -14.43 12.22
C SER A 69 -6.20 -14.68 10.87
N GLU A 70 -6.99 -14.83 9.82
CA GLU A 70 -6.51 -14.97 8.45
C GLU A 70 -5.78 -13.71 7.98
N LEU A 71 -6.35 -12.53 8.22
CA LEU A 71 -5.69 -11.26 7.91
C LEU A 71 -4.37 -11.10 8.70
N THR A 72 -4.36 -11.48 9.98
CA THR A 72 -3.14 -11.44 10.81
C THR A 72 -2.07 -12.40 10.29
N THR A 73 -2.46 -13.61 9.90
CA THR A 73 -1.56 -14.61 9.32
C THR A 73 -0.99 -14.13 7.99
N CYS A 74 -1.86 -13.61 7.11
CA CYS A 74 -1.48 -13.01 5.84
C CYS A 74 -0.50 -11.85 6.04
N ALA A 75 -0.80 -10.94 6.97
CA ALA A 75 0.05 -9.80 7.30
C ALA A 75 1.40 -10.25 7.86
N ALA A 76 1.46 -11.31 8.67
CA ALA A 76 2.70 -11.90 9.17
C ALA A 76 3.53 -12.56 8.08
N GLN A 77 2.91 -13.30 7.15
CA GLN A 77 3.61 -13.86 5.99
C GLN A 77 4.20 -12.77 5.11
N ILE A 78 3.42 -11.72 4.84
CA ILE A 78 3.89 -10.53 4.14
C ILE A 78 5.04 -9.91 4.93
N ALA A 79 4.89 -9.66 6.23
CA ALA A 79 5.93 -9.04 7.05
C ALA A 79 7.24 -9.83 7.08
N GLY A 80 7.16 -11.16 7.22
CA GLY A 80 8.31 -12.05 7.14
C GLY A 80 8.94 -12.04 5.76
N PHE A 81 8.13 -12.08 4.70
CA PHE A 81 8.62 -11.90 3.33
C PHE A 81 9.40 -10.59 3.23
N VAL A 82 8.90 -9.48 3.79
CA VAL A 82 9.49 -8.13 3.67
C VAL A 82 10.63 -7.81 4.62
N GLU A 83 11.02 -8.77 5.47
CA GLU A 83 11.99 -8.56 6.55
C GLU A 83 11.61 -7.36 7.44
N MET A 84 10.31 -7.18 7.67
CA MET A 84 9.80 -6.12 8.53
C MET A 84 10.25 -6.37 9.97
N SER A 85 10.80 -5.35 10.62
CA SER A 85 11.16 -5.46 12.03
C SER A 85 9.92 -5.79 12.89
N ASP A 86 10.10 -6.55 13.97
CA ASP A 86 9.01 -6.90 14.89
C ASP A 86 8.28 -5.66 15.44
N ALA A 87 9.01 -4.55 15.63
CA ALA A 87 8.42 -3.28 16.05
C ALA A 87 7.44 -2.74 15.00
N SER A 88 7.82 -2.74 13.72
CA SER A 88 6.96 -2.32 12.62
C SER A 88 5.77 -3.26 12.42
N GLN A 89 5.96 -4.58 12.61
CA GLN A 89 4.88 -5.57 12.55
C GLN A 89 3.82 -5.31 13.63
N ASN A 90 4.27 -5.23 14.89
CA ASN A 90 3.38 -4.97 16.02
C ASN A 90 2.64 -3.64 15.87
N TYR A 91 3.29 -2.62 15.31
CA TYR A 91 2.67 -1.35 15.02
C TYR A 91 1.52 -1.48 14.01
N LEU A 92 1.72 -2.19 12.89
CA LEU A 92 0.67 -2.44 11.90
C LEU A 92 -0.45 -3.35 12.44
N TYR A 93 -0.14 -4.33 13.29
CA TYR A 93 -1.17 -5.16 13.94
C TYR A 93 -2.04 -4.33 14.89
N ASN A 94 -1.43 -3.44 15.70
CA ASN A 94 -2.17 -2.53 16.57
C ASN A 94 -3.05 -1.57 15.78
N PHE A 95 -2.57 -1.11 14.62
CA PHE A 95 -3.37 -0.32 13.71
C PHE A 95 -4.57 -1.13 13.19
N GLY A 96 -4.35 -2.32 12.62
CA GLY A 96 -5.41 -3.18 12.11
C GLY A 96 -6.46 -3.49 13.17
N ALA A 97 -6.04 -3.85 14.38
CA ALA A 97 -6.94 -4.09 15.51
C ALA A 97 -7.76 -2.86 15.91
N LYS A 98 -7.16 -1.66 15.88
CA LYS A 98 -7.85 -0.42 16.22
C LYS A 98 -8.93 -0.06 15.21
N TYR A 99 -8.68 -0.28 13.92
CA TYR A 99 -9.57 0.13 12.83
C TYR A 99 -10.44 -1.01 12.29
N TRP A 100 -10.39 -2.21 12.89
CA TRP A 100 -11.18 -3.37 12.45
C TRP A 100 -12.67 -3.05 12.29
N ASN A 101 -13.31 -2.52 13.34
CA ASN A 101 -14.75 -2.18 13.32
C ASN A 101 -15.11 -1.02 12.38
N ILE A 102 -14.12 -0.34 11.81
CA ILE A 102 -14.35 0.69 10.77
C ILE A 102 -14.33 0.05 9.38
N LEU A 103 -13.66 -1.08 9.22
CA LEU A 103 -13.59 -1.85 7.97
C LEU A 103 -14.69 -2.90 7.89
N ASP A 104 -14.98 -3.59 9.00
CA ASP A 104 -16.08 -4.55 9.18
C ASP A 104 -17.39 -3.78 9.44
N TRP A 105 -18.02 -3.34 8.36
CA TRP A 105 -19.19 -2.46 8.37
C TRP A 105 -20.44 -3.18 8.85
N ASP A 106 -20.58 -4.45 8.48
CA ASP A 106 -21.71 -5.27 8.87
C ASP A 106 -21.53 -5.97 10.24
N GLN A 107 -20.32 -5.85 10.82
CA GLN A 107 -19.94 -6.44 12.10
C GLN A 107 -20.06 -7.97 12.10
N SER A 108 -19.83 -8.60 10.96
CA SER A 108 -19.84 -10.05 10.81
C SER A 108 -18.66 -10.72 11.54
N GLY A 109 -17.62 -9.96 11.88
CA GLY A 109 -16.35 -10.49 12.42
C GLY A 109 -15.37 -10.93 11.33
N SER A 110 -15.70 -10.67 10.07
CA SER A 110 -14.90 -10.96 8.89
C SER A 110 -15.03 -9.81 7.88
N LEU A 111 -14.10 -9.71 6.93
CA LEU A 111 -14.19 -8.74 5.85
C LEU A 111 -14.67 -9.44 4.59
N ASP A 112 -15.81 -9.03 4.04
CA ASP A 112 -16.16 -9.41 2.68
C ASP A 112 -15.21 -8.75 1.67
N PHE A 113 -15.34 -9.10 0.38
CA PHE A 113 -14.45 -8.55 -0.64
C PHE A 113 -14.54 -7.02 -0.77
N ALA A 114 -15.71 -6.42 -0.55
CA ALA A 114 -15.90 -4.98 -0.66
C ALA A 114 -15.24 -4.24 0.54
N GLU A 115 -15.44 -4.74 1.75
CA GLU A 115 -14.82 -4.24 2.97
C GLU A 115 -13.30 -4.39 2.91
N PHE A 116 -12.81 -5.55 2.47
CA PHE A 116 -11.40 -5.80 2.26
C PHE A 116 -10.78 -4.81 1.26
N LYS A 117 -11.46 -4.56 0.12
CA LYS A 117 -11.01 -3.57 -0.86
C LYS A 117 -10.87 -2.18 -0.26
N MET A 118 -11.84 -1.74 0.55
CA MET A 118 -11.74 -0.43 1.20
C MET A 118 -10.59 -0.36 2.20
N GLY A 119 -10.38 -1.41 2.99
CA GLY A 119 -9.26 -1.49 3.93
C GLY A 119 -7.90 -1.45 3.22
N ILE A 120 -7.72 -2.27 2.19
CA ILE A 120 -6.48 -2.31 1.40
C ILE A 120 -6.28 -1.01 0.59
N GLY A 121 -7.35 -0.41 0.07
CA GLY A 121 -7.30 0.89 -0.59
C GLY A 121 -6.87 2.01 0.36
N ALA A 122 -7.39 2.02 1.60
CA ALA A 122 -6.99 2.99 2.62
C ALA A 122 -5.53 2.80 3.04
N PHE A 123 -5.09 1.55 3.14
CA PHE A 123 -3.69 1.24 3.42
C PHE A 123 -2.75 1.72 2.30
N ALA A 124 -3.09 1.46 1.03
CA ALA A 124 -2.32 1.94 -0.12
C ALA A 124 -2.29 3.48 -0.21
N ALA A 125 -3.42 4.14 0.04
CA ALA A 125 -3.50 5.60 0.08
C ALA A 125 -2.65 6.18 1.23
N THR A 126 -2.61 5.51 2.38
CA THR A 126 -1.75 5.91 3.51
C THR A 126 -0.28 5.87 3.11
N ASN A 127 0.17 4.77 2.52
CA ASN A 127 1.55 4.65 2.04
C ASN A 127 1.88 5.72 0.99
N ALA A 128 0.97 5.96 0.05
CA ALA A 128 1.13 6.98 -0.97
C ALA A 128 1.29 8.39 -0.39
N ARG A 129 0.52 8.73 0.65
CA ARG A 129 0.67 10.01 1.35
C ARG A 129 2.02 10.15 2.05
N VAL A 130 2.52 9.09 2.68
CA VAL A 130 3.87 9.13 3.28
C VAL A 130 4.94 9.29 2.20
N VAL A 131 4.76 8.69 1.02
CA VAL A 131 5.66 8.91 -0.13
C VAL A 131 5.63 10.36 -0.59
N ILE A 132 4.44 10.96 -0.73
CA ILE A 132 4.31 12.39 -1.05
C ILE A 132 5.03 13.24 0.00
N ASP A 133 4.69 13.08 1.29
CA ASP A 133 5.29 13.86 2.39
C ASP A 133 6.83 13.75 2.43
N ALA A 134 7.37 12.62 2.00
CA ALA A 134 8.81 12.41 2.02
C ALA A 134 9.58 13.00 0.83
N TYR A 135 8.95 13.13 -0.34
CA TYR A 135 9.62 13.48 -1.60
C TYR A 135 9.13 14.76 -2.25
N ASP A 136 7.88 15.17 -2.01
CA ASP A 136 7.29 16.38 -2.55
C ASP A 136 7.87 17.62 -1.84
N ALA A 137 9.03 18.05 -2.32
CA ALA A 137 9.79 19.13 -1.72
C ALA A 137 9.13 20.49 -1.98
N ASN A 138 8.35 20.58 -3.05
CA ASN A 138 7.70 21.82 -3.47
C ASN A 138 6.26 21.96 -2.90
N ALA A 139 5.70 20.88 -2.35
CA ALA A 139 4.38 20.78 -1.72
C ALA A 139 3.19 21.03 -2.66
N ASP A 140 3.28 20.63 -3.93
CA ASP A 140 2.19 20.71 -4.91
C ASP A 140 1.28 19.47 -4.93
N GLY A 141 1.60 18.45 -4.13
CA GLY A 141 0.84 17.22 -3.97
C GLY A 141 1.12 16.16 -5.02
N ILE A 142 2.12 16.35 -5.88
CA ILE A 142 2.50 15.42 -6.94
C ILE A 142 4.02 15.29 -7.04
N LEU A 143 4.53 14.07 -7.20
CA LEU A 143 5.96 13.90 -7.45
C LEU A 143 6.29 14.27 -8.88
N SER A 144 7.23 15.19 -9.09
CA SER A 144 7.69 15.58 -10.43
C SER A 144 9.21 15.77 -10.50
N GLY A 145 9.76 15.78 -11.72
CA GLY A 145 11.18 16.07 -11.96
C GLY A 145 12.16 15.25 -11.11
N SER A 146 12.87 15.92 -10.19
CA SER A 146 13.83 15.25 -9.29
C SER A 146 13.17 14.42 -8.20
N GLU A 147 11.94 14.73 -7.79
CA GLU A 147 11.22 14.09 -6.68
C GLU A 147 10.79 12.67 -7.09
N VAL A 148 10.14 12.55 -8.26
CA VAL A 148 9.76 11.25 -8.83
C VAL A 148 11.00 10.40 -9.15
N THR A 149 12.10 11.03 -9.57
CA THR A 149 13.37 10.35 -9.83
C THR A 149 13.97 9.79 -8.54
N ALA A 150 13.97 10.59 -7.46
CA ALA A 150 14.45 10.17 -6.16
C ALA A 150 13.63 8.99 -5.61
N TRP A 151 12.29 9.07 -5.70
CA TRP A 151 11.40 7.99 -5.29
C TRP A 151 11.63 6.71 -6.09
N LYS A 152 11.70 6.78 -7.43
CA LYS A 152 12.00 5.61 -8.28
C LYS A 152 13.35 4.97 -7.95
N ASN A 153 14.38 5.77 -7.71
CA ASN A 153 15.69 5.29 -7.29
C ASN A 153 15.66 4.60 -5.92
N GLN A 154 14.86 5.11 -4.99
CA GLN A 154 14.64 4.43 -3.72
C GLN A 154 13.92 3.10 -3.92
N VAL A 155 12.91 3.04 -4.80
CA VAL A 155 12.20 1.79 -5.12
C VAL A 155 13.18 0.73 -5.64
N LEU A 156 14.03 1.13 -6.58
CA LEU A 156 15.11 0.31 -7.12
C LEU A 156 16.12 -0.11 -6.05
N SER A 157 16.56 0.82 -5.20
CA SER A 157 17.57 0.56 -4.17
C SER A 157 17.05 -0.41 -3.11
N THR A 158 15.84 -0.19 -2.60
CA THR A 158 15.16 -1.09 -1.66
C THR A 158 15.07 -2.49 -2.25
N GLY A 159 14.71 -2.57 -3.53
CA GLY A 159 14.72 -3.84 -4.25
C GLY A 159 16.08 -4.53 -4.24
N SER A 160 17.12 -3.83 -4.68
CA SER A 160 18.47 -4.38 -4.75
C SER A 160 19.04 -4.84 -3.38
N LYS A 161 18.66 -4.18 -2.27
CA LYS A 161 19.12 -4.49 -0.90
C LYS A 161 18.51 -5.78 -0.35
N TRP A 162 17.30 -6.14 -0.77
CA TRP A 162 16.61 -7.37 -0.37
C TRP A 162 17.06 -8.60 -1.18
N GLY A 163 18.24 -8.55 -1.82
CA GLY A 163 18.73 -9.62 -2.66
C GLY A 163 17.82 -9.91 -3.86
N TRP A 164 17.03 -8.92 -4.31
CA TRP A 164 16.22 -9.07 -5.51
C TRP A 164 17.14 -9.30 -6.71
N SER A 165 17.42 -10.56 -7.01
CA SER A 165 17.35 -11.00 -8.39
C SER A 165 15.87 -11.03 -8.78
N VAL A 166 15.22 -9.86 -8.89
CA VAL A 166 13.97 -9.82 -9.65
C VAL A 166 14.33 -10.39 -11.00
N SER A 167 13.67 -11.47 -11.40
CA SER A 167 13.89 -12.00 -12.74
C SER A 167 13.56 -10.92 -13.76
N ASP A 168 14.10 -11.02 -14.97
CA ASP A 168 13.74 -10.08 -16.05
C ASP A 168 12.22 -10.02 -16.25
N SER A 169 11.51 -11.14 -16.01
CA SER A 169 10.05 -11.19 -16.04
C SER A 169 9.39 -10.40 -14.90
N GLN A 170 9.86 -10.50 -13.66
CA GLN A 170 9.35 -9.71 -12.53
C GLN A 170 9.66 -8.22 -12.72
N TRP A 171 10.84 -7.91 -13.25
CA TRP A 171 11.23 -6.55 -13.58
C TRP A 171 10.32 -5.95 -14.67
N GLY A 172 10.05 -6.71 -15.73
CA GLY A 172 9.07 -6.34 -16.75
C GLY A 172 7.66 -6.14 -16.18
N ALA A 173 7.23 -7.00 -15.25
CA ALA A 173 5.94 -6.88 -14.60
C ALA A 173 5.84 -5.65 -13.69
N LEU A 174 6.91 -5.27 -12.98
CA LEU A 174 6.96 -4.03 -12.19
C LEU A 174 6.89 -2.78 -13.06
N GLN A 175 7.56 -2.77 -14.21
CA GLN A 175 7.45 -1.67 -15.17
C GLN A 175 6.02 -1.56 -15.72
N ALA A 176 5.40 -2.69 -16.05
CA ALA A 176 4.00 -2.71 -16.48
C ALA A 176 3.06 -2.24 -15.37
N ALA A 177 3.30 -2.63 -14.12
CA ALA A 177 2.54 -2.14 -12.96
C ALA A 177 2.61 -0.61 -12.83
N TYR A 178 3.81 -0.02 -13.01
CA TYR A 178 3.97 1.44 -12.97
C TYR A 178 3.23 2.12 -14.13
N ALA A 179 3.33 1.59 -15.34
CA ALA A 179 2.62 2.12 -16.50
C ALA A 179 1.09 2.04 -16.32
N ASN A 180 0.57 0.92 -15.81
CA ASN A 180 -0.86 0.73 -15.55
C ASN A 180 -1.40 1.61 -14.42
N ALA A 181 -0.52 2.03 -13.51
CA ALA A 181 -0.88 2.90 -12.40
C ALA A 181 -1.19 4.34 -12.84
N GLN A 182 -0.62 4.79 -13.97
CA GLN A 182 -0.81 6.14 -14.47
C GLN A 182 -2.29 6.40 -14.81
N LEU A 183 -2.81 7.54 -14.36
CA LEU A 183 -4.19 7.98 -14.60
C LEU A 183 -4.25 8.97 -15.77
N ASP A 184 -3.22 9.78 -15.95
CA ASP A 184 -3.14 10.77 -17.02
C ASP A 184 -2.19 10.36 -18.17
N GLY A 185 -1.45 9.26 -17.97
CA GLY A 185 -0.49 8.73 -18.93
C GLY A 185 0.89 9.40 -18.88
N ASP A 186 1.15 10.31 -17.94
CA ASP A 186 2.45 10.96 -17.76
C ASP A 186 3.32 10.21 -16.75
N VAL A 187 4.14 9.30 -17.28
CA VAL A 187 5.14 8.54 -16.51
C VAL A 187 6.23 9.38 -15.83
N ASN A 188 6.26 10.70 -16.03
CA ASN A 188 7.20 11.63 -15.40
C ASN A 188 6.60 12.36 -14.20
N THR A 189 5.34 12.12 -13.88
CA THR A 189 4.73 12.56 -12.65
C THR A 189 4.16 11.38 -11.86
N CYS A 190 3.82 11.61 -10.60
CA CYS A 190 3.12 10.60 -9.82
C CYS A 190 2.28 11.25 -8.73
N SER A 191 0.98 11.27 -8.92
CA SER A 191 0.01 11.67 -7.91
C SER A 191 -0.12 10.62 -6.81
N MET A 192 -0.70 11.02 -5.67
CA MET A 192 -1.04 10.08 -4.58
C MET A 192 -1.83 8.86 -5.08
N ALA A 193 -2.79 9.07 -5.99
CA ALA A 193 -3.62 8.00 -6.53
C ALA A 193 -2.80 7.02 -7.40
N GLU A 194 -1.87 7.53 -8.21
CA GLU A 194 -1.00 6.69 -9.05
C GLU A 194 0.01 5.92 -8.22
N ILE A 195 0.56 6.52 -7.15
CA ILE A 195 1.41 5.81 -6.19
C ILE A 195 0.63 4.67 -5.55
N ALA A 196 -0.58 4.92 -5.02
CA ALA A 196 -1.43 3.89 -4.40
C ALA A 196 -1.77 2.75 -5.36
N ARG A 197 -2.11 3.07 -6.63
CA ARG A 197 -2.38 2.07 -7.68
C ARG A 197 -1.14 1.24 -8.01
N PHE A 198 0.02 1.89 -8.11
CA PHE A 198 1.28 1.20 -8.33
C PHE A 198 1.54 0.19 -7.21
N GLU A 199 1.22 0.53 -5.95
CA GLU A 199 1.39 -0.41 -4.83
C GLU A 199 0.56 -1.67 -5.00
N LEU A 200 -0.71 -1.52 -5.36
CA LEU A 200 -1.61 -2.65 -5.54
C LEU A 200 -1.12 -3.55 -6.69
N TYR A 201 -0.77 -2.97 -7.85
CA TYR A 201 -0.29 -3.75 -8.99
C TYR A 201 1.08 -4.39 -8.73
N ALA A 202 2.00 -3.67 -8.09
CA ALA A 202 3.33 -4.19 -7.79
C ALA A 202 3.30 -5.29 -6.73
N ALA A 203 2.36 -5.26 -5.78
CA ALA A 203 2.17 -6.34 -4.82
C ALA A 203 1.85 -7.67 -5.53
N ASN A 204 1.01 -7.63 -6.57
CA ASN A 204 0.59 -8.83 -7.31
C ASN A 204 1.75 -9.53 -8.04
N VAL A 205 2.87 -8.86 -8.31
CA VAL A 205 4.08 -9.45 -8.90
C VAL A 205 4.80 -10.44 -7.97
N PHE A 206 4.41 -10.46 -6.69
CA PHE A 206 5.09 -11.26 -5.66
C PHE A 206 4.16 -12.22 -4.91
N LEU A 207 2.88 -12.30 -5.28
CA LEU A 207 1.89 -13.15 -4.62
C LEU A 207 1.78 -14.55 -5.27
N HIS A 208 2.90 -15.11 -5.73
CA HIS A 208 2.97 -16.42 -6.40
C HIS A 208 3.99 -17.36 -5.77
#